data_AF-A0A955MYW1-F1
#
_entry.id   AF-A0A955MYW1-F1
#
_cell.length_a   1.000
_cell.length_b   1.000
_cell.length_c   1.000
_cell.angle_alpha   90.00
_cell.angle_beta   90.00
_cell.angle_gamma   90.00
#
_symmetry.space_group_name_H-M   'P 1'
#
loop_
_entity.id
_entity.type
_entity.pdbx_description
1 polymer ?
#
loop_
_entity_poly.entity_id
_entity_poly.type
_entity_poly.pdbx_seq_one_letter_code
_entity_poly.pdbx_strand_id
1 'polypeptide(L)' 'MLIINSDHLEGYRITEYLGLVRGNTIRAKHIGKDIMAGLRTLVGGEIKEYTEMLTEARNESLHRMTAQAE' A
#
# COMPACT_ATOMS: atom_id res chain seq x y z
N MET A 1 -1.45 -15.62 -7.67
CA MET A 1 -0.41 -14.88 -8.41
C MET A 1 0.82 -14.69 -7.55
N LEU A 2 2.03 -14.80 -8.13
CA LEU A 2 3.28 -14.49 -7.44
C LEU A 2 3.57 -12.98 -7.55
N ILE A 3 3.91 -12.35 -6.44
CA ILE A 3 4.28 -10.93 -6.37
C ILE A 3 5.62 -10.85 -5.66
N ILE A 4 6.60 -10.23 -6.30
CA ILE A 4 7.95 -10.05 -5.77
C ILE A 4 8.38 -8.61 -5.95
N ASN A 5 9.25 -8.14 -5.07
CA ASN A 5 9.93 -6.85 -5.17
C ASN A 5 11.30 -6.96 -5.85
N SER A 6 11.77 -8.19 -6.11
CA SER A 6 12.97 -8.49 -6.89
C SER A 6 12.66 -8.46 -8.39
N ASP A 7 13.67 -8.15 -9.20
CA ASP A 7 13.61 -8.21 -10.66
C ASP A 7 13.77 -9.64 -11.21
N HIS A 8 14.17 -10.60 -10.37
CA HIS A 8 14.36 -11.99 -10.71
C HIS A 8 13.73 -12.94 -9.68
N LEU A 9 13.25 -14.09 -10.15
CA LEU A 9 12.69 -15.17 -9.33
C LEU A 9 13.48 -16.47 -9.57
N GLU A 10 14.22 -16.92 -8.55
CA GLU A 10 15.00 -18.15 -8.64
C GLU A 10 14.13 -19.37 -8.96
N GLY A 11 14.60 -20.21 -9.90
CA GLY A 11 13.86 -21.39 -10.36
C GLY A 11 12.77 -21.10 -11.40
N TYR A 12 12.54 -19.84 -11.76
CA TYR A 12 11.58 -19.44 -12.78
C TYR A 12 12.26 -18.70 -13.94
N ARG A 13 11.72 -18.84 -15.15
CA ARG A 13 12.15 -18.10 -16.35
C ARG A 13 10.96 -17.31 -16.88
N ILE A 14 11.11 -16.00 -17.00
CA ILE A 14 10.12 -15.12 -17.65
C ILE A 14 10.06 -15.48 -19.15
N THR A 15 8.88 -15.82 -19.65
CA THR A 15 8.67 -16.16 -21.07
C THR A 15 8.18 -14.97 -21.89
N GLU A 16 7.54 -14.00 -21.26
CA GLU A 16 6.94 -12.84 -21.91
C GLU A 16 6.82 -11.66 -20.94
N TYR A 17 6.89 -10.43 -21.47
CA TYR A 17 6.63 -9.19 -20.73
C TYR A 17 5.35 -8.55 -21.28
N LEU A 18 4.30 -8.47 -20.46
CA LEU A 18 2.96 -8.00 -20.88
C LEU A 18 2.76 -6.48 -20.70
N GLY A 19 3.80 -5.75 -20.29
CA GLY A 19 3.76 -4.31 -20.01
C GLY A 19 3.65 -3.98 -18.53
N LEU A 20 3.53 -2.69 -18.22
CA LEU A 20 3.51 -2.17 -16.86
C LEU A 20 2.09 -2.18 -16.27
N VAL A 21 1.96 -2.70 -15.04
CA VAL A 21 0.75 -2.61 -14.24
C VAL A 21 0.92 -1.58 -13.11
N ARG A 22 -0.19 -1.03 -12.64
CA ARG A 22 -0.20 -0.03 -11.56
C ARG A 22 -1.47 -0.16 -10.72
N GLY A 23 -1.34 0.08 -9.44
CA GLY A 23 -2.46 0.21 -8.53
C GLY A 23 -2.18 1.34 -7.57
N ASN A 24 -2.98 2.40 -7.66
CA ASN A 24 -2.88 3.57 -6.79
C ASN A 24 -4.21 3.75 -6.07
N THR A 25 -4.14 4.19 -4.83
CA THR A 25 -5.31 4.67 -4.09
C THR A 25 -4.93 5.78 -3.13
N ILE A 26 -5.90 6.63 -2.83
CA ILE A 26 -5.80 7.66 -1.81
C ILE A 26 -6.96 7.42 -0.85
N ARG A 27 -6.65 7.33 0.44
CA ARG A 27 -7.65 7.22 1.50
C ARG A 27 -7.65 8.48 2.33
N ALA A 28 -8.80 9.13 2.37
CA ALA A 28 -9.10 10.20 3.31
C ALA A 28 -10.27 9.72 4.17
N LYS A 29 -9.99 9.02 5.26
CA LYS A 29 -10.95 8.95 6.39
C LYS A 29 -10.90 10.29 7.13
N HIS A 30 -11.78 10.57 8.09
CA HIS A 30 -11.95 11.88 8.76
C HIS A 30 -10.72 12.38 9.59
N ILE A 31 -9.54 12.43 8.99
CA ILE A 31 -8.22 12.89 9.47
C ILE A 31 -8.26 14.29 10.10
N GLY A 32 -9.32 15.07 9.87
CA GLY A 32 -9.35 16.48 10.24
C GLY A 32 -9.85 16.80 11.65
N LYS A 33 -10.75 16.01 12.26
CA LYS A 33 -11.53 16.54 13.40
C LYS A 33 -10.90 16.32 14.78
N ASP A 34 -10.17 15.22 14.99
CA ASP A 34 -9.58 14.90 16.31
C ASP A 34 -8.06 15.11 16.39
N ILE A 35 -7.37 15.21 15.24
CA ILE A 35 -5.92 15.44 15.15
C ILE A 35 -5.51 16.84 15.66
N MET A 36 -6.41 17.83 15.57
CA MET A 36 -6.15 19.19 16.07
C MET A 36 -6.19 19.33 17.60
N ALA A 37 -6.83 18.43 18.34
CA ALA A 37 -6.92 18.52 19.80
C ALA A 37 -5.84 17.70 20.53
N GLY A 38 -5.17 16.78 19.81
CA GLY A 38 -4.38 15.67 20.36
C GLY A 38 -2.89 15.68 20.05
N LEU A 39 -2.31 16.80 19.63
CA LEU A 39 -0.86 17.07 19.77
C LEU A 39 -0.43 17.15 21.26
N ARG A 40 -1.09 16.41 22.16
CA ARG A 40 -0.59 16.15 23.51
C ARG A 40 0.63 15.24 23.39
N THR A 41 1.73 15.92 23.10
CA THR A 41 3.06 15.66 23.65
C THR A 41 3.79 14.41 23.14
N LEU A 42 4.70 14.62 22.18
CA LEU A 42 6.11 14.26 22.36
C LEU A 42 6.50 12.78 22.56
N VAL A 43 5.70 11.78 22.17
CA VAL A 43 6.13 10.36 22.26
C VAL A 43 6.36 9.79 20.86
N GLY A 44 7.63 9.53 20.54
CA GLY A 44 8.05 8.88 19.30
C GLY A 44 7.52 7.45 19.19
N GLY A 45 6.29 7.31 18.71
CA GLY A 45 5.58 6.04 18.52
C GLY A 45 4.67 6.07 17.29
N GLU A 46 4.15 4.90 16.93
CA GLU A 46 3.28 4.71 15.77
C GLU A 46 1.87 5.29 16.01
N ILE A 47 1.34 6.08 15.06
CA ILE A 47 -0.04 6.55 15.12
C ILE A 47 -0.94 5.49 14.49
N LYS A 48 -1.56 4.67 15.35
CA LYS A 48 -2.35 3.49 14.96
C LYS A 48 -3.35 3.75 13.82
N GLU A 49 -4.10 4.85 13.89
CA GLU A 49 -5.10 5.21 12.88
C GLU A 49 -4.45 5.47 11.50
N TYR A 50 -3.30 6.15 11.46
CA TYR A 50 -2.56 6.34 10.22
C TYR A 50 -1.97 5.03 9.70
N THR A 51 -1.47 4.16 10.57
CA THR A 51 -0.97 2.84 10.15
C THR A 51 -2.06 1.96 9.57
N GLU A 52 -3.23 1.96 10.19
CA GLU A 52 -4.41 1.25 9.68
C GLU A 52 -4.81 1.78 8.30
N MET A 53 -4.91 3.12 8.15
CA MET A 53 -5.17 3.74 6.85
C MET A 53 -4.11 3.42 5.80
N LEU A 54 -2.82 3.46 6.17
CA LEU A 54 -1.72 3.13 5.26
C LEU A 54 -1.79 1.66 4.82
N THR A 55 -2.14 0.76 5.73
CA THR A 55 -2.30 -0.67 5.45
C THR A 55 -3.48 -0.92 4.52
N GLU A 56 -4.62 -0.28 4.77
CA GLU A 56 -5.78 -0.34 3.88
C GLU A 56 -5.47 0.19 2.48
N ALA A 57 -4.81 1.35 2.41
CA ALA A 57 -4.42 1.95 1.13
C ALA A 57 -3.43 1.05 0.35
N ARG A 58 -2.48 0.42 1.05
CA ARG A 58 -1.54 -0.54 0.45
C ARG A 58 -2.28 -1.76 -0.10
N ASN A 59 -3.18 -2.34 0.68
CA ASN A 59 -3.90 -3.56 0.28
C ASN A 59 -4.79 -3.32 -0.95
N GLU A 60 -5.48 -2.19 -1.01
CA GLU A 60 -6.30 -1.86 -2.18
C GLU A 60 -5.44 -1.52 -3.40
N SER A 61 -4.33 -0.80 -3.21
CA SER A 61 -3.37 -0.53 -4.30
C SER A 61 -2.82 -1.82 -4.87
N LEU A 62 -2.42 -2.77 -4.03
CA LEU A 62 -2.01 -4.10 -4.46
C LEU A 62 -3.16 -4.79 -5.21
N HIS A 63 -4.37 -4.84 -4.66
CA HIS A 63 -5.51 -5.48 -5.31
C HIS A 63 -5.80 -4.92 -6.72
N ARG A 64 -5.74 -3.60 -6.89
CA ARG A 64 -5.93 -2.94 -8.21
C ARG A 64 -4.82 -3.29 -9.18
N MET A 65 -3.56 -3.27 -8.71
CA MET A 65 -2.40 -3.65 -9.53
C MET A 65 -2.51 -5.11 -9.96
N THR A 66 -2.93 -5.99 -9.05
CA THR A 66 -3.03 -7.42 -9.33
C THR A 66 -4.17 -7.74 -10.28
N ALA A 67 -5.31 -7.07 -10.16
CA ALA A 67 -6.43 -7.23 -11.09
C ALA A 67 -6.10 -6.74 -12.51
N GLN A 68 -5.17 -5.79 -12.66
CA GLN A 68 -4.67 -5.39 -13.98
C GLN A 68 -3.69 -6.41 -14.58
N ALA A 69 -3.10 -7.29 -13.75
CA ALA A 69 -2.14 -8.30 -14.18
C ALA A 69 -2.79 -9.66 -14.54
N GLU A 70 -4.08 -9.82 -14.24
CA GLU A 70 -4.92 -10.98 -14.62
C GLU A 70 -5.50 -10.81 -16.02
#